data_AF-A0A7C9RL32-F1
#
_entry.id   AF-A0A7C9RL32-F1
#
_cell.length_a   1.000
_cell.length_b   1.000
_cell.length_c   1.000
_cell.angle_alpha   90.00
_cell.angle_beta   90.00
_cell.angle_gamma   90.00
#
_symmetry.space_group_name_H-M   'P 1'
#
loop_
_entity.id
_entity.type
_entity.pdbx_description
1 polymer ?
#
loop_
_entity_poly.entity_id
_entity_poly.type
_entity_poly.pdbx_seq_one_letter_code
_entity_poly.pdbx_strand_id
1 'polypeptide(L)'
;PVHWRQPRGSRIDLRICQDKYARALRSESSQRKATDWLSFNEKFHSIIAAASHNERLLELIGEIQSDAVGPILGYASRMPHGLMEENIKQHEDILVALERRDGNAARTAMTNHILRTTEIVTRWMESR
;
A
#
# COMPACT_ATOMS: atom_id res chain seq x y z
N PRO A 1 -5.42 -6.25 -27.64
CA PRO A 1 -4.79 -7.08 -26.59
C PRO A 1 -3.55 -6.37 -26.02
N VAL A 2 -3.67 -5.78 -24.83
CA VAL A 2 -2.58 -5.02 -24.22
C VAL A 2 -1.59 -6.01 -23.60
N HIS A 3 -0.41 -6.16 -24.20
CA HIS A 3 0.62 -7.07 -23.72
C HIS A 3 1.26 -6.52 -22.44
N TRP A 4 0.85 -7.06 -21.28
CA TRP A 4 1.48 -6.81 -19.98
C TRP A 4 2.92 -7.38 -19.96
N ARG A 5 3.92 -6.64 -20.45
CA ARG A 5 5.34 -6.96 -20.22
C ARG A 5 5.87 -6.10 -19.07
N GLN A 6 5.60 -6.52 -17.84
CA GLN A 6 6.34 -6.05 -16.67
C GLN A 6 7.83 -6.41 -16.84
N PRO A 7 8.78 -5.47 -16.70
CA PRO A 7 10.17 -5.83 -16.51
C PRO A 7 10.28 -6.66 -15.21
N ARG A 8 11.01 -7.78 -15.23
CA ARG A 8 11.10 -8.72 -14.10
C ARG A 8 11.49 -8.08 -12.75
N GLY A 9 12.10 -6.88 -12.77
CA GLY A 9 12.48 -6.12 -11.57
C GLY A 9 11.30 -5.64 -10.73
N SER A 10 10.22 -5.11 -11.34
CA SER A 10 9.11 -4.49 -10.60
C SER A 10 8.38 -5.44 -9.65
N ARG A 11 8.28 -6.72 -10.02
CA ARG A 11 7.64 -7.75 -9.18
C ARG A 11 8.47 -8.11 -7.95
N ILE A 12 9.79 -8.23 -8.13
CA ILE A 12 10.72 -8.51 -7.03
C ILE A 12 10.74 -7.30 -6.08
N ASP A 13 10.77 -6.09 -6.65
CA ASP A 13 10.73 -4.86 -5.88
C ASP A 13 9.45 -4.73 -5.06
N LEU A 14 8.29 -5.11 -5.62
CA LEU A 14 7.01 -5.05 -4.91
C LEU A 14 6.94 -6.03 -3.73
N ARG A 15 7.42 -7.27 -3.92
CA ARG A 15 7.49 -8.27 -2.83
C ARG A 15 8.42 -7.82 -1.71
N ILE A 16 9.63 -7.34 -2.06
CA ILE A 16 10.58 -6.80 -1.08
C ILE A 16 9.98 -5.60 -0.34
N CYS A 17 9.26 -4.74 -1.05
CA CYS A 17 8.58 -3.59 -0.45
C CYS A 17 7.53 -4.02 0.57
N GLN A 18 6.71 -5.01 0.22
CA GLN A 18 5.70 -5.58 1.11
C GLN A 18 6.31 -6.24 2.35
N ASP A 19 7.38 -7.03 2.21
CA ASP A 19 8.04 -7.65 3.35
C ASP A 19 8.59 -6.60 4.33
N LYS A 20 9.16 -5.52 3.79
CA LYS A 20 9.65 -4.39 4.60
C LYS A 20 8.50 -3.63 5.26
N TYR A 21 7.40 -3.40 4.55
CA TYR A 21 6.17 -2.82 5.09
C TYR A 21 5.66 -3.64 6.29
N ALA A 22 5.49 -4.96 6.12
CA ALA A 22 4.98 -5.84 7.17
C ALA A 22 5.90 -5.86 8.40
N ARG A 23 7.22 -5.87 8.20
CA ARG A 23 8.21 -5.78 9.28
C ARG A 23 8.18 -4.44 10.00
N ALA A 24 8.08 -3.34 9.25
CA ALA A 24 7.98 -2.00 9.82
C ALA A 24 6.70 -1.87 10.65
N LEU A 25 5.58 -2.38 10.14
CA LEU A 25 4.31 -2.35 10.86
C LEU A 25 4.32 -3.19 12.14
N ARG A 26 5.02 -4.32 12.17
CA ARG A 26 5.11 -5.19 13.36
C ARG A 26 6.20 -4.81 14.36
N SER A 27 7.06 -3.85 14.04
CA SER A 27 8.14 -3.43 14.94
C SER A 27 7.58 -2.93 16.28
N GLU A 28 8.39 -2.88 17.35
CA GLU A 28 8.00 -2.34 18.66
C GLU A 28 8.48 -0.89 18.91
N SER A 29 9.48 -0.39 18.15
CA SER A 29 9.99 0.99 18.27
C SER A 29 9.09 2.06 17.62
N SER A 30 8.33 2.82 18.40
CA SER A 30 7.28 3.76 17.93
C SER A 30 7.73 4.84 16.95
N GLN A 31 8.92 5.43 17.14
CA GLN A 31 9.40 6.55 16.30
C GLN A 31 9.89 6.10 14.91
N ARG A 32 10.63 4.99 14.83
CA ARG A 32 11.06 4.43 13.52
C ARG A 32 9.88 3.82 12.77
N LYS A 33 8.92 3.23 13.50
CA LYS A 33 7.71 2.65 12.92
C LYS A 33 6.96 3.64 12.04
N ALA A 34 6.58 4.79 12.60
CA ALA A 34 5.71 5.75 11.92
C ALA A 34 6.27 6.19 10.56
N THR A 35 7.58 6.37 10.46
CA THR A 35 8.25 6.78 9.22
C THR A 35 8.43 5.62 8.25
N ASP A 36 8.85 4.45 8.75
CA ASP A 36 9.22 3.32 7.88
C ASP A 36 8.02 2.67 7.20
N TRP A 37 6.94 2.38 7.93
CA TRP A 37 5.78 1.70 7.31
C TRP A 37 5.06 2.61 6.31
N LEU A 38 5.00 3.92 6.59
CA LEU A 38 4.42 4.92 5.70
C LEU A 38 5.18 5.01 4.38
N SER A 39 6.52 5.05 4.47
CA SER A 39 7.40 5.07 3.30
C SER A 39 7.26 3.81 2.46
N PHE A 40 7.18 2.63 3.07
CA PHE A 40 6.98 1.39 2.32
C PHE A 40 5.55 1.27 1.74
N ASN A 41 4.55 1.86 2.39
CA ASN A 41 3.20 1.95 1.84
C ASN A 41 3.17 2.80 0.57
N GLU A 42 3.70 4.02 0.63
CA GLU A 42 3.80 4.91 -0.52
C GLU A 42 4.57 4.25 -1.68
N LYS A 43 5.73 3.64 -1.37
CA LYS A 43 6.54 2.93 -2.37
C LYS A 43 5.80 1.76 -3.00
N PHE A 44 4.99 1.02 -2.25
CA PHE A 44 4.17 -0.08 -2.78
C PHE A 44 3.20 0.41 -3.86
N HIS A 45 2.45 1.49 -3.58
CA HIS A 45 1.55 2.10 -4.56
C HIS A 45 2.28 2.67 -5.77
N SER A 46 3.43 3.33 -5.55
CA SER A 46 4.26 3.89 -6.63
C SER A 46 4.76 2.81 -7.60
N ILE A 47 5.22 1.66 -7.10
CA ILE A 47 5.66 0.54 -7.94
C ILE A 47 4.52 0.03 -8.84
N ILE A 48 3.30 -0.10 -8.28
CA ILE A 48 2.11 -0.56 -9.03
C ILE A 48 1.69 0.48 -10.08
N ALA A 49 1.74 1.77 -9.75
CA ALA A 49 1.41 2.85 -10.66
C ALA A 49 2.42 2.96 -11.81
N ALA A 50 3.72 2.93 -11.52
CA ALA A 50 4.77 2.92 -12.53
C ALA A 50 4.66 1.72 -13.48
N ALA A 51 4.22 0.58 -12.95
CA ALA A 51 3.93 -0.62 -13.71
C ALA A 51 2.81 -0.47 -14.75
N SER A 52 1.96 0.57 -14.68
CA SER A 52 0.93 0.83 -15.69
C SER A 52 1.48 1.55 -16.93
N HIS A 53 2.73 2.02 -16.90
CA HIS A 53 3.33 2.87 -17.95
C HIS A 53 2.47 4.09 -18.31
N ASN A 54 1.80 4.66 -17.31
CA ASN A 54 1.00 5.87 -17.45
C ASN A 54 1.56 6.93 -16.52
N GLU A 55 2.40 7.82 -17.05
CA GLU A 55 3.08 8.88 -16.30
C GLU A 55 2.09 9.77 -15.57
N ARG A 56 0.96 10.10 -16.22
CA ARG A 56 -0.08 10.92 -15.61
C ARG A 56 -0.75 10.23 -14.41
N LEU A 57 -0.95 8.92 -14.48
CA LEU A 57 -1.49 8.15 -13.36
C LEU A 57 -0.48 8.09 -12.20
N LEU A 58 0.80 7.91 -12.50
CA LEU A 58 1.86 7.89 -11.50
C LEU A 58 1.95 9.24 -10.77
N GLU A 59 1.94 10.35 -11.51
CA GLU A 59 1.90 11.71 -10.94
C GLU A 59 0.71 11.89 -10.00
N LEU A 60 -0.51 11.60 -10.49
CA LEU A 60 -1.74 11.78 -9.71
C LEU A 60 -1.73 10.94 -8.42
N ILE A 61 -1.25 9.69 -8.48
CA ILE A 61 -1.13 8.85 -7.29
C ILE A 61 -0.10 9.43 -6.31
N GLY A 62 1.03 9.94 -6.80
CA GLY A 62 2.04 10.60 -5.97
C GLY A 62 1.51 11.86 -5.27
N GLU A 63 0.75 12.69 -5.97
CA GLU A 63 0.07 13.86 -5.41
C GLU A 63 -0.91 13.46 -4.30
N ILE A 64 -1.79 12.49 -4.55
CA ILE A 64 -2.77 12.00 -3.55
C ILE A 64 -2.06 11.43 -2.33
N GLN A 65 -0.97 10.67 -2.52
CA GLN A 65 -0.20 10.10 -1.43
C GLN A 65 0.43 11.19 -0.56
N SER A 66 0.97 12.24 -1.17
CA SER A 66 1.64 13.33 -0.45
C SER A 66 0.66 14.25 0.27
N ASP A 67 -0.43 14.64 -0.40
CA ASP A 67 -1.30 15.73 0.07
C ASP A 67 -2.40 15.23 1.02
N ALA A 68 -2.93 14.04 0.79
CA ALA A 68 -4.09 13.52 1.51
C ALA A 68 -3.73 12.32 2.39
N VAL A 69 -3.14 11.28 1.79
CA VAL A 69 -2.95 10.00 2.48
C VAL A 69 -1.86 10.09 3.53
N GLY A 70 -0.72 10.70 3.21
CA GLY A 70 0.45 10.83 4.08
C GLY A 70 0.12 11.48 5.43
N PRO A 71 -0.53 12.66 5.48
CA PRO A 71 -0.92 13.29 6.75
C PRO A 71 -1.90 12.44 7.57
N ILE A 72 -2.91 11.85 6.94
CA ILE A 72 -3.91 11.01 7.60
C ILE A 72 -3.26 9.77 8.21
N LEU A 73 -2.48 9.04 7.41
CA LEU A 73 -1.79 7.85 7.86
C LEU A 73 -0.66 8.16 8.85
N GLY A 74 -0.04 9.33 8.74
CA GLY A 74 0.91 9.85 9.71
C GLY A 74 0.28 10.05 11.09
N TYR A 75 -0.95 10.57 11.16
CA TYR A 75 -1.73 10.61 12.39
C TYR A 75 -2.09 9.19 12.88
N ALA A 76 -2.51 8.32 11.94
CA ALA A 76 -2.82 6.92 12.19
C ALA A 76 -1.61 6.07 12.62
N SER A 77 -0.37 6.56 12.49
CA SER A 77 0.83 5.83 12.93
C SER A 77 0.87 5.53 14.43
N ARG A 78 0.01 6.19 15.22
CA ARG A 78 -0.20 5.96 16.66
C ARG A 78 -1.19 4.81 16.94
N MET A 79 -1.76 4.21 15.90
CA MET A 79 -2.65 3.06 16.01
C MET A 79 -1.89 1.84 16.55
N PRO A 80 -2.53 1.02 17.42
CA PRO A 80 -2.02 -0.30 17.75
C PRO A 80 -1.84 -1.13 16.47
N HIS A 81 -0.67 -1.76 16.31
CA HIS A 81 -0.32 -2.53 15.11
C HIS A 81 -1.32 -3.65 14.78
N GLY A 82 -1.94 -4.25 15.80
CA GLY A 82 -2.98 -5.26 15.60
C GLY A 82 -4.17 -4.79 14.78
N LEU A 83 -4.48 -3.47 14.78
CA LEU A 83 -5.56 -2.92 13.94
C LEU A 83 -5.19 -2.88 12.45
N MET A 84 -3.90 -2.96 12.12
CA MET A 84 -3.41 -2.84 10.75
C MET A 84 -2.84 -4.16 10.17
N GLU A 85 -2.94 -5.27 10.91
CA GLU A 85 -2.61 -6.61 10.39
C GLU A 85 -3.51 -7.02 9.21
N GLU A 86 -4.75 -6.54 9.15
CA GLU A 86 -5.61 -6.74 7.97
C GLU A 86 -5.00 -6.10 6.72
N ASN A 87 -4.30 -4.98 6.87
CA ASN A 87 -3.68 -4.26 5.75
C ASN A 87 -2.52 -5.04 5.12
N ILE A 88 -1.73 -5.73 5.96
CA ILE A 88 -0.69 -6.63 5.47
C ILE A 88 -1.31 -7.71 4.57
N LYS A 89 -2.42 -8.33 4.98
CA LYS A 89 -3.11 -9.36 4.18
C LYS A 89 -3.66 -8.79 2.88
N GLN A 90 -4.24 -7.59 2.92
CA GLN A 90 -4.76 -6.93 1.73
C GLN A 90 -3.66 -6.66 0.68
N HIS A 91 -2.45 -6.27 1.09
CA HIS A 91 -1.32 -6.15 0.17
C HIS A 91 -0.90 -7.50 -0.43
N GLU A 92 -0.94 -8.59 0.36
CA GLU A 92 -0.69 -9.93 -0.17
C GLU A 92 -1.71 -10.35 -1.23
N ASP A 93 -3.00 -10.04 -1.03
CA ASP A 93 -4.05 -10.34 -2.01
C ASP A 93 -3.82 -9.59 -3.33
N ILE A 94 -3.38 -8.33 -3.26
CA ILE A 94 -2.97 -7.53 -4.42
C ILE A 94 -1.78 -8.18 -5.14
N LEU A 95 -0.74 -8.57 -4.39
CA LEU A 95 0.43 -9.25 -4.93
C LEU A 95 0.05 -10.53 -5.68
N VAL A 96 -0.75 -11.39 -5.05
CA VAL A 96 -1.21 -12.66 -5.65
C VAL A 96 -1.96 -12.42 -6.96
N ALA A 97 -2.85 -11.41 -7.00
CA ALA A 97 -3.58 -11.08 -8.22
C ALA A 97 -2.65 -10.56 -9.33
N LEU A 98 -1.70 -9.68 -9.00
CA LEU A 98 -0.71 -9.16 -9.95
C LEU A 98 0.26 -10.24 -10.47
N GLU A 99 0.63 -11.20 -9.63
CA GLU A 99 1.48 -12.33 -10.00
C GLU A 99 0.80 -13.23 -11.03
N ARG A 100 -0.48 -13.53 -10.78
CA ARG A 100 -1.39 -14.27 -11.68
C ARG A 100 -1.73 -13.49 -12.96
N ARG A 101 -1.36 -12.21 -13.05
CA ARG A 101 -1.68 -11.30 -14.16
C ARG A 101 -3.19 -11.12 -14.34
N ASP A 102 -3.94 -11.23 -13.26
CA ASP A 102 -5.39 -11.03 -13.26
C ASP A 102 -5.69 -9.57 -12.91
N GLY A 103 -5.92 -8.77 -13.95
CA GLY A 103 -6.19 -7.34 -13.79
C GLY A 103 -7.50 -7.05 -13.05
N ASN A 104 -8.52 -7.91 -13.21
CA ASN A 104 -9.80 -7.74 -12.53
C ASN A 104 -9.65 -8.05 -11.04
N ALA A 105 -9.00 -9.16 -10.70
CA ALA A 105 -8.70 -9.50 -9.32
C ALA A 105 -7.81 -8.44 -8.65
N ALA A 106 -6.80 -7.91 -9.36
CA ALA A 106 -5.92 -6.87 -8.83
C ALA A 106 -6.69 -5.57 -8.55
N ARG A 107 -7.60 -5.19 -9.45
CA ARG A 107 -8.49 -4.04 -9.27
C ARG A 107 -9.38 -4.23 -8.04
N THR A 108 -10.06 -5.37 -7.94
CA THR A 108 -10.93 -5.68 -6.80
C THR A 108 -10.16 -5.67 -5.48
N ALA A 109 -8.97 -6.30 -5.43
CA ALA A 109 -8.13 -6.34 -4.24
C ALA A 109 -7.67 -4.93 -3.83
N MET A 110 -7.22 -4.09 -4.78
CA MET A 110 -6.82 -2.72 -4.50
C MET A 110 -7.98 -1.83 -4.02
N THR A 111 -9.16 -1.96 -4.65
CA THR A 111 -10.36 -1.22 -4.21
C THR A 111 -10.76 -1.62 -2.79
N ASN A 112 -10.79 -2.92 -2.49
CA ASN A 112 -11.10 -3.41 -1.15
C ASN A 112 -10.07 -2.92 -0.13
N HIS A 113 -8.78 -3.00 -0.45
CA HIS A 113 -7.71 -2.47 0.39
C HIS A 113 -7.94 -1.00 0.75
N ILE A 114 -8.16 -0.12 -0.23
CA ILE A 114 -8.37 1.31 0.00
C ILE A 114 -9.59 1.52 0.92
N LEU A 115 -10.75 0.96 0.57
CA LEU A 115 -11.99 1.15 1.32
C LEU A 115 -11.87 0.66 2.77
N ARG A 116 -11.28 -0.51 2.99
CA ARG A 116 -11.13 -1.10 4.32
C ARG A 116 -10.08 -0.38 5.15
N THR A 117 -8.98 0.05 4.56
CA THR A 117 -7.97 0.87 5.26
C THR A 117 -8.59 2.18 5.73
N THR A 118 -9.36 2.85 4.86
CA THR A 118 -10.09 4.06 5.25
C THR A 118 -11.04 3.79 6.40
N GLU A 119 -11.84 2.71 6.34
CA GLU A 119 -12.76 2.34 7.42
C GLU A 119 -12.03 2.12 8.76
N ILE A 120 -10.90 1.40 8.74
CA ILE A 120 -10.08 1.12 9.92
C ILE A 120 -9.54 2.42 10.53
N VAL A 121 -8.96 3.30 9.70
CA VAL A 121 -8.36 4.56 10.14
C VAL A 121 -9.44 5.51 10.67
N THR A 122 -10.53 5.70 9.92
CA THR A 122 -11.63 6.59 10.33
C THR A 122 -12.24 6.15 11.66
N ARG A 123 -12.54 4.86 11.84
CA ARG A 123 -13.08 4.36 13.11
C ARG A 123 -12.14 4.57 14.29
N TRP A 124 -10.84 4.38 14.07
CA TRP A 124 -9.87 4.65 15.12
C TRP A 124 -9.80 6.13 15.47
N MET A 125 -9.83 7.02 14.49
CA MET A 125 -9.86 8.48 14.71
C MET A 125 -11.12 8.91 15.48
N GLU A 126 -12.28 8.35 15.16
CA GLU A 126 -13.55 8.63 15.87
C GLU A 126 -13.54 8.14 17.32
N SER A 127 -12.71 7.13 17.63
CA SER A 127 -12.57 6.57 18.98
C SER A 127 -11.57 7.31 19.89
N ARG A 128 -10.98 8.41 19.41
CA ARG A 128 -9.94 9.21 20.09
C ARG A 128 -10.47 10.58 20.48
#